data_AF-A0A0S8KGL3-F1
#
_entry.id   AF-A0A0S8KGL3-F1
#
_cell.length_a   1.000
_cell.length_b   1.000
_cell.length_c   1.000
_cell.angle_alpha   90.00
_cell.angle_beta   90.00
_cell.angle_gamma   90.00
#
_symmetry.space_group_name_H-M   'P 1'
#
loop_
_entity.id
_entity.type
_entity.pdbx_description
1 polymer ?
#
loop_
_entity_poly.entity_id
_entity_poly.type
_entity_poly.pdbx_seq_one_letter_code
_entity_poly.pdbx_strand_id
1 'polypeptide(L)'
;MTKLLVATNNAGKKREYHRLLALRQLQLCFPQDLRLSFTVRESGATYAENARIKALSYLHASGLPTLADDSGLEVDALGGEPGLRSARYAGPGSGDADRYRLLLQRLE
;
A
#
# COMPACT_ATOMS: atom_id res chain seq x y z
N MET A 1 5.95 4.40 -25.07
CA MET A 1 5.44 4.80 -23.73
C MET A 1 6.10 3.93 -22.70
N THR A 2 6.56 4.52 -21.60
CA THR A 2 7.20 3.77 -20.51
C THR A 2 6.12 3.14 -19.65
N LYS A 3 6.12 1.81 -19.52
CA LYS A 3 5.23 1.11 -18.57
C LYS A 3 5.77 1.26 -17.16
N LEU A 4 4.92 1.72 -16.25
CA LEU A 4 5.21 1.80 -14.83
C LEU A 4 4.22 0.91 -14.08
N LEU A 5 4.74 -0.10 -13.37
CA LEU A 5 3.94 -0.91 -12.48
C LEU A 5 3.73 -0.16 -11.17
N VAL A 6 2.48 0.08 -10.78
CA VAL A 6 2.13 0.60 -9.47
C VAL A 6 1.74 -0.58 -8.58
N ALA A 7 2.58 -0.92 -7.62
CA ALA A 7 2.45 -2.08 -6.75
C ALA A 7 1.32 -1.91 -5.71
N THR A 8 0.06 -1.86 -6.15
CA THR A 8 -1.11 -1.77 -5.27
C THR A 8 -2.31 -2.52 -5.85
N ASN A 9 -3.02 -3.23 -4.97
CA ASN A 9 -4.33 -3.84 -5.27
C ASN A 9 -5.49 -3.02 -4.69
N ASN A 10 -5.22 -1.94 -3.95
CA ASN A 10 -6.24 -1.09 -3.36
C ASN A 10 -6.92 -0.23 -4.45
N ALA A 11 -8.22 -0.41 -4.67
CA ALA A 11 -8.99 0.29 -5.69
C ALA A 11 -9.00 1.82 -5.50
N GLY A 12 -8.96 2.31 -4.26
CA GLY A 12 -8.81 3.74 -3.96
C GLY A 12 -7.49 4.28 -4.47
N LYS A 13 -6.38 3.63 -4.09
CA LYS A 13 -5.04 4.00 -4.58
C LYS A 13 -4.94 3.96 -6.10
N LYS A 14 -5.54 2.96 -6.76
CA LYS A 14 -5.56 2.91 -8.24
C LYS A 14 -6.16 4.18 -8.86
N ARG A 15 -7.31 4.63 -8.34
CA ARG A 15 -7.96 5.87 -8.81
C ARG A 15 -7.09 7.10 -8.55
N GLU A 16 -6.48 7.18 -7.38
CA GLU A 16 -5.58 8.28 -7.01
C GLU A 16 -4.36 8.34 -7.92
N TYR A 17 -3.68 7.22 -8.16
CA TYR A 17 -2.51 7.17 -9.05
C TYR A 17 -2.85 7.51 -10.48
N HIS A 18 -4.00 7.07 -10.99
CA HIS A 18 -4.46 7.50 -12.32
C HIS A 18 -4.64 9.01 -12.41
N ARG A 19 -5.15 9.65 -11.35
CA ARG A 19 -5.31 11.11 -11.31
C ARG A 19 -3.97 11.83 -11.17
N LEU A 20 -3.08 11.36 -10.29
CA LEU A 20 -1.81 12.01 -9.97
C LEU A 20 -0.75 11.84 -11.06
N LEU A 21 -0.73 10.69 -11.73
CA LEU A 21 0.31 10.31 -12.70
C LEU A 21 -0.24 10.25 -14.13
N ALA A 22 -1.20 11.11 -14.47
CA ALA A 22 -1.77 11.27 -15.81
C ALA A 22 -0.78 11.94 -16.80
N LEU A 23 0.45 11.42 -16.88
CA LEU A 23 1.51 11.93 -17.74
C LEU A 23 1.45 11.26 -19.12
N ARG A 24 1.52 12.04 -20.20
CA ARG A 24 1.37 11.55 -21.59
C ARG A 24 2.35 10.44 -22.01
N GLN A 25 3.48 10.30 -21.32
CA GLN A 25 4.55 9.36 -21.66
C GLN A 25 4.53 8.08 -20.82
N LEU A 26 3.66 8.03 -19.80
CA LEU A 26 3.63 6.98 -18.78
C LEU A 26 2.37 6.13 -18.95
N GLN A 27 2.54 4.82 -19.04
CA GLN A 27 1.44 3.86 -19.02
C GLN A 27 1.45 3.15 -17.67
N LEU A 28 0.48 3.46 -16.81
CA LEU A 28 0.30 2.76 -15.55
C LEU A 28 -0.25 1.36 -15.80
N CYS A 29 0.32 0.37 -15.11
CA CYS A 29 -0.29 -0.94 -14.92
C CYS A 29 -0.26 -1.33 -13.44
N PHE A 30 -1.07 -2.31 -13.07
CA PHE A 30 -1.23 -2.78 -11.71
C PHE A 30 -1.03 -4.31 -11.66
N PRO A 31 -0.77 -4.90 -10.48
CA PRO A 31 -0.50 -6.33 -10.34
C PRO A 31 -1.54 -7.24 -11.02
N GLN A 32 -2.82 -6.87 -10.93
CA GLN A 32 -3.93 -7.61 -11.56
C GLN A 32 -3.83 -7.64 -13.09
N ASP A 33 -3.34 -6.58 -13.73
CA ASP A 33 -3.17 -6.50 -15.18
C ASP A 33 -2.10 -7.48 -15.68
N LEU A 34 -1.16 -7.83 -14.80
CA LEU A 34 -0.06 -8.76 -15.06
C LEU A 34 -0.32 -10.17 -14.51
N ARG A 35 -1.51 -10.43 -13.96
CA ARG A 35 -1.85 -11.69 -13.27
C ARG A 35 -0.88 -12.04 -12.14
N LEU A 36 -0.28 -11.03 -11.49
CA LEU A 36 0.58 -11.21 -10.34
C LEU A 36 -0.28 -11.31 -9.07
N SER A 37 -0.36 -12.52 -8.52
CA SER A 37 -1.09 -12.81 -7.29
C SER A 37 -0.17 -13.42 -6.24
N PHE A 38 0.59 -12.56 -5.54
CA PHE A 38 1.38 -12.97 -4.39
C PHE A 38 1.33 -11.89 -3.30
N THR A 39 1.58 -12.31 -2.06
CA THR A 39 1.66 -11.40 -0.92
C THR A 39 3.11 -11.04 -0.64
N VAL A 40 3.40 -9.74 -0.55
CA VAL A 40 4.70 -9.26 -0.10
C VAL A 40 4.69 -9.23 1.43
N ARG A 41 5.69 -9.86 2.06
CA ARG A 41 5.90 -9.74 3.50
C ARG A 41 6.55 -8.39 3.81
N GLU A 42 5.79 -7.50 4.41
CA GLU A 42 6.24 -6.19 4.89
C GLU A 42 6.92 -6.34 6.25
N SER A 43 8.24 -6.56 6.25
CA SER A 43 9.04 -6.74 7.47
C SER A 43 9.91 -5.53 7.81
N GLY A 44 9.68 -4.38 7.17
CA GLY A 44 10.38 -3.13 7.48
C GLY A 44 9.94 -2.57 8.84
N ALA A 45 10.85 -1.83 9.47
CA ALA A 45 10.60 -1.07 10.68
C ALA A 45 10.07 0.35 10.38
N THR A 46 9.99 0.73 9.10
CA THR A 46 9.50 2.04 8.63
C THR A 46 8.66 1.89 7.35
N TYR A 47 7.84 2.91 7.04
CA TYR A 47 7.07 2.94 5.79
C TYR A 47 7.97 2.91 4.56
N ALA A 48 9.10 3.62 4.61
CA ALA A 48 10.06 3.66 3.50
C ALA A 48 10.65 2.27 3.20
N GLU A 49 10.96 1.49 4.23
CA GLU A 49 11.46 0.13 4.08
C GLU A 49 10.38 -0.80 3.50
N ASN A 50 9.15 -0.73 3.99
CA ASN A 50 8.04 -1.52 3.44
C ASN A 50 7.75 -1.17 1.98
N ALA A 51 7.68 0.12 1.65
CA ALA A 51 7.52 0.60 0.28
C ALA A 51 8.65 0.08 -0.63
N ARG A 52 9.91 0.12 -0.15
CA ARG A 52 11.06 -0.42 -0.90
C ARG A 52 10.96 -1.93 -1.11
N ILE A 53 10.65 -2.71 -0.07
CA ILE A 53 10.48 -4.17 -0.16
C ILE A 53 9.41 -4.52 -1.19
N LYS A 54 8.29 -3.81 -1.16
CA LYS A 54 7.16 -3.96 -2.10
C LYS A 54 7.57 -3.60 -3.53
N ALA A 55 8.22 -2.47 -3.75
CA ALA A 55 8.70 -2.06 -5.07
C ALA A 55 9.65 -3.11 -5.67
N LEU A 56 10.64 -3.57 -4.89
CA LEU A 56 11.62 -4.55 -5.36
C LEU A 56 11.00 -5.91 -5.66
N SER A 57 10.06 -6.37 -4.83
CA SER A 57 9.38 -7.64 -5.03
C SER A 57 8.58 -7.67 -6.33
N TYR A 58 7.83 -6.60 -6.60
CA TYR A 58 7.07 -6.46 -7.85
C TYR A 58 7.95 -6.19 -9.07
N LEU A 59 9.06 -5.45 -8.91
CA LEU A 59 10.06 -5.29 -9.97
C LEU A 59 10.69 -6.63 -10.34
N HIS A 60 11.07 -7.45 -9.36
CA HIS A 60 11.65 -8.77 -9.60
C HIS A 60 10.66 -9.70 -10.30
N ALA A 61 9.39 -9.68 -9.91
CA ALA A 61 8.36 -10.53 -10.50
C ALA A 61 7.92 -10.08 -11.91
N SER A 62 7.94 -8.77 -12.21
CA SER A 62 7.40 -8.22 -13.46
C SER A 62 8.47 -7.83 -14.50
N GLY A 63 9.71 -7.58 -14.06
CA GLY A 63 10.75 -6.94 -14.88
C GLY A 63 10.48 -5.47 -15.22
N LEU A 64 9.44 -4.85 -14.65
CA LEU A 64 9.05 -3.47 -14.95
C LEU A 64 9.55 -2.50 -13.88
N PRO A 65 9.91 -1.25 -14.27
CA PRO A 65 10.01 -0.15 -13.32
C PRO A 65 8.77 -0.12 -12.45
N THR A 66 8.97 -0.12 -11.12
CA THR A 66 7.89 -0.28 -10.16
C THR A 66 7.88 0.86 -9.16
N LEU A 67 6.73 1.51 -9.04
CA LEU A 67 6.40 2.44 -7.97
C LEU A 67 5.62 1.70 -6.90
N ALA A 68 6.00 1.88 -5.64
CA ALA A 68 5.26 1.36 -4.50
C ALA A 68 5.18 2.41 -3.41
N ASP A 69 4.14 2.28 -2.59
CA ASP A 69 3.94 3.06 -1.39
C ASP A 69 3.63 2.16 -0.20
N ASP A 70 3.91 2.69 0.99
CA ASP A 70 3.37 2.21 2.25
C ASP A 70 2.85 3.41 3.03
N SER A 71 1.78 3.20 3.79
CA SER A 71 1.02 4.28 4.41
C SER A 71 0.33 3.78 5.67
N GLY A 72 0.32 4.61 6.71
CA GLY A 72 -0.38 4.34 7.96
C GLY A 72 -1.01 5.60 8.54
N LEU A 73 -1.82 5.39 9.57
CA LEU A 73 -2.33 6.41 10.47
C LEU A 73 -1.53 6.30 11.77
N GLU A 74 -1.06 7.43 12.27
CA GLU A 74 -0.37 7.53 13.55
C GLU A 74 -1.15 8.51 14.41
N VAL A 75 -1.45 8.11 15.66
CA VAL A 75 -2.21 8.94 16.59
C VAL A 75 -1.36 9.22 17.82
N ASP A 76 -1.03 10.49 18.02
CA ASP A 76 -0.15 10.94 19.11
C ASP A 76 -0.66 10.50 20.50
N ALA A 77 -1.97 10.60 20.73
CA ALA A 77 -2.61 10.18 21.98
C ALA A 77 -2.46 8.67 22.27
N LEU A 78 -2.18 7.86 21.24
CA LEU A 78 -1.96 6.43 21.34
C LEU A 78 -0.48 6.05 21.15
N GLY A 79 0.44 7.00 21.32
CA GLY A 79 1.88 6.75 21.14
C GLY A 79 2.25 6.36 19.72
N GLY A 80 1.50 6.83 18.71
CA GLY A 80 1.73 6.53 17.31
C GLY A 80 1.01 5.29 16.78
N GLU A 81 0.23 4.57 17.60
CA GLU A 81 -0.66 3.52 17.07
C GLU A 81 -1.73 4.11 16.12
N PRO A 82 -2.15 3.40 15.06
CA PRO A 82 -1.75 2.04 14.66
C PRO A 82 -0.44 1.94 13.84
N GLY A 83 0.07 3.04 13.31
CA GLY A 83 1.32 3.12 12.54
C GLY A 83 1.39 2.12 11.38
N LEU A 84 2.52 1.40 11.27
CA LEU A 84 2.77 0.35 10.27
C LEU A 84 1.75 -0.81 10.30
N ARG A 85 0.93 -0.91 11.35
CA ARG A 85 -0.12 -1.91 11.49
C ARG A 85 -1.49 -1.40 11.07
N SER A 86 -1.60 -0.19 10.52
CA SER A 86 -2.86 0.44 10.11
C SER A 86 -3.80 -0.46 9.30
N ALA A 87 -3.30 -1.16 8.29
CA ALA A 87 -4.11 -2.08 7.48
C ALA A 87 -4.52 -3.37 8.20
N ARG A 88 -3.84 -3.69 9.30
CA ARG A 88 -3.99 -4.93 10.10
C ARG A 88 -4.45 -4.64 11.53
N TYR A 89 -4.91 -3.42 11.81
CA TYR A 89 -5.08 -2.95 13.20
C TYR A 89 -6.11 -3.77 13.97
N ALA A 90 -7.24 -4.08 13.33
CA ALA A 90 -8.28 -4.95 13.88
C ALA A 90 -8.09 -6.44 13.52
N GLY A 91 -6.88 -6.85 13.15
CA GLY A 91 -6.53 -8.24 12.85
C GLY A 91 -6.87 -8.72 11.43
N PRO A 92 -6.53 -9.97 11.09
CA PRO A 92 -6.78 -10.57 9.78
C PRO A 92 -8.28 -10.61 9.44
N GLY A 93 -8.64 -10.29 8.19
CA GLY A 93 -10.02 -10.30 7.73
C GLY A 93 -10.85 -9.07 8.13
N SER A 94 -10.28 -8.13 8.89
CA SER A 94 -10.98 -6.91 9.30
C SER A 94 -11.17 -5.93 8.14
N GLY A 95 -12.37 -5.36 8.06
CA GLY A 95 -12.70 -4.29 7.12
C GLY A 95 -12.33 -2.91 7.66
N ASP A 96 -12.49 -1.87 6.83
CA ASP A 96 -12.18 -0.49 7.22
C ASP A 96 -12.98 -0.05 8.46
N ALA A 97 -14.23 -0.50 8.57
CA ALA A 97 -15.11 -0.20 9.70
C ALA A 97 -14.63 -0.78 11.02
N ASP A 98 -14.08 -1.99 11.01
CA ASP A 98 -13.56 -2.61 12.22
C ASP A 98 -12.31 -1.88 12.71
N ARG A 99 -11.46 -1.43 11.77
CA ARG A 99 -10.21 -0.72 12.10
C ARG A 99 -10.47 0.65 12.72
N TYR A 100 -11.35 1.47 12.14
CA TYR A 100 -11.63 2.78 12.74
C TYR A 100 -12.46 2.66 14.03
N ARG A 101 -13.33 1.65 14.18
CA ARG A 101 -14.07 1.44 15.45
C ARG A 101 -13.12 1.05 16.58
N LEU A 102 -12.19 0.13 16.33
CA LEU A 102 -11.17 -0.22 17.31
C LEU A 102 -10.33 1.00 17.68
N LEU A 103 -9.96 1.84 16.70
CA LEU A 103 -9.22 3.07 16.97
C LEU A 103 -10.00 4.03 17.87
N LEU A 104 -11.29 4.24 17.59
CA LEU A 104 -12.15 5.09 18.41
C LEU A 104 -12.27 4.55 19.84
N GLN A 105 -12.46 3.24 20.00
CA GLN A 105 -12.47 2.59 21.32
C GLN A 105 -11.17 2.73 22.10
N ARG A 106 -10.02 2.85 21.42
CA ARG A 106 -8.72 3.07 22.07
C ARG A 106 -8.50 4.52 22.51
N LEU A 107 -9.29 5.45 21.98
CA LEU A 107 -9.24 6.87 22.29
C LEU A 107 -10.21 7.30 23.41
N GLU A 108 -11.08 6.38 23.86
CA GLU A 108 -11.94 6.54 25.04
C GLU A 108 -11.15 6.27 26.34
#